data_AF-A0A091V372-F1
#
_entry.id   AF-A0A091V372-F1
#
_cell.length_a   1.000
_cell.length_b   1.000
_cell.length_c   1.000
_cell.angle_alpha   90.00
_cell.angle_beta   90.00
_cell.angle_gamma   90.00
#
_symmetry.space_group_name_H-M   'P 1'
#
loop_
_entity.id
_entity.type
_entity.pdbx_description
1 polymer ?
#
loop_
_entity_poly.entity_id
_entity_poly.type
_entity_poly.pdbx_seq_one_letter_code
_entity_poly.pdbx_strand_id
1 'polypeptide(L)'
;GEKPYMCTVPGCGKRFTEYSSLYKHHVVHTHCKPYACNSCGKTYRQTSTLAMHKRSSHGELEATEESEQALYEQQQLEGEQPL
;
A
#
# COMPACT_ATOMS: atom_id res chain seq x y z
N GLY A 1 1.81 21.46 21.75
CA GLY A 1 0.77 20.85 20.90
C GLY A 1 0.13 19.71 21.65
N GLU A 2 -1.20 19.66 21.68
CA GLU A 2 -1.96 18.61 22.34
C GLU A 2 -1.64 17.23 21.75
N LYS A 3 -1.62 16.19 22.60
CA LYS A 3 -1.32 14.80 22.20
C LYS A 3 -2.51 13.90 22.52
N PRO A 4 -3.60 13.96 21.73
CA PRO A 4 -4.82 13.24 22.04
C PRO A 4 -4.67 11.72 21.88
N TYR A 5 -3.74 11.26 21.05
CA TYR A 5 -3.59 9.84 20.73
C TYR A 5 -2.63 9.14 21.71
N MET A 6 -3.13 8.22 22.53
CA MET A 6 -2.33 7.45 23.51
C MET A 6 -2.11 6.01 23.05
N CYS A 7 -0.91 5.48 23.31
CA CYS A 7 -0.61 4.08 23.18
C CYS A 7 -1.35 3.25 24.23
N THR A 8 -2.18 2.32 23.76
CA THR A 8 -3.01 1.43 24.58
C THR A 8 -2.25 0.23 25.13
N VAL A 9 -0.98 0.03 24.75
CA VAL A 9 -0.17 -1.08 25.26
C VAL A 9 0.15 -0.84 26.74
N PRO A 10 -0.20 -1.78 27.64
CA PRO A 10 0.07 -1.66 29.06
C PRO A 10 1.54 -1.35 29.34
N GLY A 11 1.80 -0.36 30.22
CA GLY A 11 3.15 0.07 30.58
C GLY A 11 3.86 0.98 29.55
N CYS A 12 3.27 1.26 28.38
CA CYS A 12 3.92 2.14 27.40
C CYS A 12 3.67 3.64 27.66
N GLY A 13 2.41 4.03 27.87
CA GLY A 13 2.01 5.40 28.23
C GLY A 13 2.32 6.51 27.20
N LYS A 14 2.93 6.18 26.04
CA LYS A 14 3.34 7.18 25.04
C LYS A 14 2.14 7.85 24.38
N ARG A 15 2.26 9.16 24.14
CA ARG A 15 1.23 9.97 23.48
C ARG A 15 1.77 10.67 22.24
N PHE A 16 0.89 10.84 21.25
CA PHE A 16 1.19 11.38 19.92
C PHE A 16 0.20 12.49 19.57
N THR A 17 0.65 13.45 18.77
CA THR A 17 -0.17 14.53 18.20
C THR A 17 -1.07 14.04 17.07
N GLU A 18 -0.67 12.97 16.39
CA GLU A 18 -1.36 12.40 15.23
C GLU A 18 -1.59 10.89 15.39
N TYR A 19 -2.71 10.42 14.85
CA TYR A 19 -3.03 8.99 14.80
C TYR A 19 -2.01 8.19 13.98
N SER A 20 -1.54 8.75 12.85
CA SER A 20 -0.54 8.13 11.98
C SER A 20 0.75 7.76 12.75
N SER A 21 1.16 8.63 13.68
CA SER A 21 2.33 8.45 14.53
C SER A 21 2.10 7.40 15.61
N LEU A 22 0.91 7.39 16.23
CA LEU A 22 0.50 6.33 17.15
C LEU A 22 0.48 4.96 16.45
N TYR A 23 -0.10 4.88 15.25
CA TYR A 23 -0.19 3.63 14.50
C TYR A 23 1.20 3.07 14.15
N LYS A 24 2.11 3.93 13.65
CA LYS A 24 3.53 3.57 13.40
C LYS A 24 4.27 3.15 14.68
N HIS A 25 3.89 3.68 15.83
CA HIS A 25 4.43 3.26 17.11
C HIS A 25 3.90 1.90 17.55
N HIS A 26 2.63 1.61 17.31
CA HIS A 26 1.98 0.35 17.72
C HIS A 26 2.67 -0.89 17.12
N VAL A 27 3.13 -0.80 15.87
CA VAL A 27 3.95 -1.84 15.23
C VAL A 27 5.33 -2.07 15.87
N VAL A 28 5.80 -1.23 16.81
CA VAL A 28 6.96 -1.58 17.65
C VAL A 28 6.60 -2.75 18.58
N HIS A 29 5.40 -2.72 19.15
CA HIS A 29 4.99 -3.68 20.19
C HIS A 29 4.61 -5.03 19.58
N THR A 30 3.84 -4.98 18.48
CA THR A 30 3.31 -6.20 17.87
C THR A 30 4.31 -6.89 16.94
N HIS A 31 5.39 -6.21 16.54
CA HIS A 31 6.28 -6.63 15.45
C HIS A 31 5.55 -6.96 14.14
N CYS A 32 4.27 -6.58 14.05
CA CYS A 32 3.47 -6.77 12.85
C CYS A 32 3.95 -5.82 11.76
N LYS A 33 3.92 -6.32 10.53
CA LYS A 33 4.18 -5.54 9.32
C LYS A 33 2.87 -5.50 8.54
N PRO A 34 1.98 -4.52 8.83
CA PRO A 34 0.61 -4.55 8.34
C PRO A 34 0.50 -4.32 6.82
N TYR A 35 1.58 -3.83 6.19
CA TYR A 35 1.57 -3.51 4.78
C TYR A 35 2.19 -4.66 3.99
N ALA A 36 1.38 -5.50 3.36
CA ALA A 36 1.84 -6.58 2.50
C ALA A 36 1.92 -6.15 1.03
N CYS A 37 2.91 -6.67 0.32
CA CYS A 37 2.94 -6.63 -1.14
C CYS A 37 2.11 -7.80 -1.68
N ASN A 38 1.04 -7.52 -2.41
CA ASN A 38 0.18 -8.56 -3.01
C ASN A 38 0.93 -9.41 -4.04
N SER A 39 1.94 -8.85 -4.72
CA SER A 39 2.67 -9.54 -5.79
C SER A 39 3.70 -10.56 -5.26
N CYS A 40 4.30 -10.34 -4.09
CA CYS A 40 5.34 -11.24 -3.55
C CYS A 40 5.14 -11.66 -2.08
N GLY A 41 4.07 -11.22 -1.43
CA GLY A 41 3.75 -11.55 -0.04
C GLY A 41 4.66 -10.90 1.01
N LYS A 42 5.69 -10.14 0.62
CA LYS A 42 6.58 -9.46 1.57
C LYS A 42 5.83 -8.39 2.35
N THR A 43 6.09 -8.32 3.64
CA THR A 43 5.44 -7.37 4.55
C THR A 43 6.39 -6.27 5.00
N TYR A 44 5.82 -5.06 5.18
CA TYR A 44 6.51 -3.83 5.51
C TYR A 44 5.84 -3.12 6.68
N ARG A 45 6.62 -2.32 7.40
CA ARG A 45 6.18 -1.55 8.57
C ARG A 45 5.57 -0.20 8.21
N GLN A 46 5.88 0.33 7.02
CA GLN A 46 5.43 1.64 6.56
C GLN A 46 4.97 1.55 5.11
N THR A 47 3.96 2.36 4.77
CA THR A 47 3.42 2.49 3.42
C THR A 47 4.47 2.99 2.42
N SER A 48 5.30 3.95 2.81
CA SER A 48 6.38 4.50 1.98
C SER A 48 7.40 3.42 1.58
N THR A 49 7.73 2.52 2.50
CA THR A 49 8.64 1.40 2.22
C THR A 49 8.01 0.38 1.28
N LEU A 50 6.72 0.05 1.47
CA LEU A 50 5.98 -0.79 0.52
C LEU A 50 5.91 -0.15 -0.87
N ALA A 51 5.61 1.15 -0.95
CA ALA A 51 5.51 1.87 -2.21
C ALA A 51 6.85 1.92 -2.95
N MET A 52 7.96 2.15 -2.22
CA MET A 52 9.31 2.06 -2.79
C MET A 52 9.62 0.65 -3.28
N HIS A 53 9.27 -0.38 -2.50
CA HIS A 53 9.44 -1.77 -2.91
C HIS A 53 8.65 -2.09 -4.17
N LYS A 54 7.37 -1.69 -4.25
CA LYS A 54 6.54 -1.88 -5.45
C LYS A 54 7.19 -1.23 -6.67
N ARG A 55 7.60 0.04 -6.55
CA ARG A 55 8.25 0.79 -7.63
C ARG A 55 9.58 0.18 -8.09
N SER A 56 10.40 -0.35 -7.18
CA SER A 56 11.72 -0.89 -7.53
C SER A 56 11.73 -2.36 -7.92
N SER A 57 10.80 -3.17 -7.36
CA SER A 57 10.80 -4.63 -7.49
C SER A 57 9.75 -5.15 -8.46
N HIS A 58 8.67 -4.40 -8.66
CA HIS A 58 7.57 -4.73 -9.56
C HIS A 58 7.31 -3.56 -10.52
N GLY A 59 8.40 -2.91 -10.96
CA GLY A 59 8.42 -1.68 -11.76
C GLY A 59 7.11 -1.43 -12.51
N GLU A 60 6.42 -0.36 -12.11
CA GLU A 60 5.27 0.20 -12.84
C GLU A 60 4.19 -0.82 -13.21
N LEU A 61 3.70 -1.59 -12.25
CA LEU A 61 2.43 -2.30 -12.39
C LEU A 61 1.42 -1.76 -11.37
N GLU A 62 1.08 -0.48 -11.52
CA GLU A 62 -0.29 -0.03 -11.30
C GLU A 62 -0.97 -0.12 -12.68
N ALA A 63 -1.15 -1.34 -13.18
CA ALA A 63 -2.18 -1.59 -14.17
C ALA A 63 -3.49 -1.45 -13.41
N THR A 64 -4.03 -0.24 -13.37
CA THR A 64 -5.41 -0.01 -13.01
C THR A 64 -6.29 -0.86 -13.93
N GLU A 65 -7.45 -1.29 -13.43
CA GLU A 65 -8.47 -2.05 -14.17
C GLU A 65 -8.90 -1.36 -15.49
N GLU A 66 -8.52 -0.09 -15.67
CA GLU A 66 -8.68 0.72 -16.88
C GLU A 66 -7.83 0.22 -18.08
N SER A 67 -6.75 -0.54 -17.84
CA SER A 67 -5.89 -1.07 -18.90
C SER A 67 -6.43 -2.32 -19.60
N GLU A 68 -7.24 -3.13 -18.92
CA GLU A 68 -7.91 -4.29 -19.55
C GLU A 68 -9.00 -3.84 -20.53
N GLN A 69 -9.71 -2.76 -20.21
CA GLN A 69 -10.72 -2.18 -21.09
C GLN A 69 -10.10 -1.54 -22.34
N ALA A 70 -8.96 -0.85 -22.22
CA ALA A 70 -8.23 -0.29 -23.36
C ALA A 70 -7.70 -1.38 -24.32
N LEU A 71 -7.24 -2.52 -23.79
CA LEU A 71 -6.78 -3.65 -24.60
C LEU A 71 -7.93 -4.34 -25.34
N TYR A 72 -9.11 -4.44 -24.72
CA TYR A 72 -10.31 -4.98 -25.37
C TYR A 72 -10.83 -4.07 -26.48
N GLU A 73 -10.86 -2.74 -26.26
CA GLU A 73 -11.26 -1.76 -27.27
C GLU A 73 -10.27 -1.69 -28.44
N GLN A 74 -8.96 -1.83 -28.18
CA GLN A 74 -7.94 -1.88 -29.24
C GLN A 74 -8.07 -3.13 -30.12
N GLN A 75 -8.49 -4.27 -29.57
CA GLN A 75 -8.79 -5.50 -30.32
C GLN A 75 -10.01 -5.38 -31.25
N GLN A 76 -10.94 -4.46 -30.99
CA GLN A 76 -12.14 -4.27 -31.82
C GLN A 76 -11.92 -3.36 -33.04
N LEU A 77 -10.79 -2.64 -33.13
CA LEU A 77 -10.47 -1.76 -34.27
C LEU A 77 -9.66 -2.45 -35.38
N GLU A 78 -8.99 -3.57 -35.09
CA GLU A 78 -8.21 -4.33 -36.07
C GLU A 78 -9.05 -5.42 -36.79
N GLY A 79 -10.36 -5.47 -36.53
CA GLY A 79 -11.25 -6.57 -36.90
C GLY A 79 -12.18 -6.36 -38.10
N GLU A 80 -11.98 -5.36 -38.96
CA GLU A 80 -12.80 -5.18 -40.17
C GLU A 80 -11.94 -5.14 -41.44
N GLN A 81 -11.60 -6.32 -41.97
CA GLN A 81 -11.18 -6.44 -43.37
C GLN A 81 -12.41 -6.84 -44.20
N PRO A 82 -12.92 -5.99 -45.12
CA PRO A 82 -14.03 -6.39 -45.98
C PRO A 82 -13.57 -7.48 -46.97
N LEU A 83 -14.48 -8.41 -47.28
CA LEU A 83 -14.31 -9.50 -48.25
C LEU A 83 -14.05 -8.98 -49.67
#